data_AF-A0AAN9KHG2-F1
#
_entry.id   AF-A0AAN9KHG2-F1
#
_cell.length_a   1.000
_cell.length_b   1.000
_cell.length_c   1.000
_cell.angle_alpha   90.00
_cell.angle_beta   90.00
_cell.angle_gamma   90.00
#
_symmetry.space_group_name_H-M   'P 1'
#
loop_
_entity.id
_entity.type
_entity.pdbx_description
1 polymer ?
#
loop_
_entity_poly.entity_id
_entity_poly.type
_entity_poly.pdbx_seq_one_letter_code
_entity_poly.pdbx_strand_id
1 'polypeptide(L)'
;MKLHSKSWAKRIQEEWKVLEKDLPDSIFVRVYESRIDLLRAVIIGAEGTPYHDGLFFFDVFFPNGYPNVPPEVHYHSGGVRLNPNLYSCGKVCLSLLNTWAGNKNEKWLPGVSTILQVVVSIQGLILNTKPYFNEPGYAHLSGSTDGEMRSLQYNDETFILSIRTMVYVIRRPPKNFEDFVIGHFCSRAHDILVASKAYMEGAQVGCLVKGGVQDVDQGDKSCSKQFKMSLAAYVDMLVREFIRIGAKDCEKFLPPSTTVKKKLGELPLAATVS
;
A
#
# COMPACT_ATOMS: atom_id res chain seq x y z
N MET A 1 -26.25 6.26 22.98
CA MET A 1 -25.66 5.03 22.41
C MET A 1 -26.72 3.94 22.42
N LYS A 2 -27.04 3.33 21.28
CA LYS A 2 -27.88 2.12 21.29
C LYS A 2 -27.03 0.97 21.82
N LEU A 3 -27.52 0.26 22.83
CA LEU A 3 -26.85 -0.95 23.33
C LEU A 3 -26.98 -2.06 22.30
N HIS A 4 -25.85 -2.71 21.98
CA HIS A 4 -25.85 -3.91 21.15
C HIS A 4 -26.47 -5.09 21.90
N SER A 5 -27.06 -6.04 21.16
CA SER A 5 -27.63 -7.25 21.76
C SER A 5 -26.51 -8.15 22.33
N LYS A 6 -26.86 -9.01 23.29
CA LYS A 6 -25.91 -10.01 23.83
C LYS A 6 -25.40 -10.96 22.75
N SER A 7 -26.25 -11.35 21.80
CA SER A 7 -25.86 -12.20 20.68
C SER A 7 -24.89 -11.51 19.72
N TRP A 8 -25.10 -10.22 19.45
CA TRP A 8 -24.18 -9.41 18.67
C TRP A 8 -22.81 -9.35 19.35
N ALA A 9 -22.77 -9.01 20.65
CA ALA A 9 -21.51 -8.89 21.38
C ALA A 9 -20.75 -10.23 21.41
N LYS A 10 -21.47 -11.33 21.65
CA LYS A 10 -20.90 -12.68 21.56
C LYS A 10 -20.33 -12.97 20.18
N ARG A 11 -21.04 -12.60 19.10
CA ARG A 11 -20.53 -12.81 17.74
C ARG A 11 -19.24 -12.04 17.49
N ILE A 12 -19.17 -10.77 17.87
CA ILE A 12 -17.91 -10.04 17.67
C ILE A 12 -16.79 -10.67 18.53
N GLN A 13 -17.12 -11.24 19.71
CA GLN A 13 -16.15 -12.05 20.51
C GLN A 13 -15.60 -13.25 19.79
N GLU A 14 -16.41 -13.88 18.94
CA GLU A 14 -15.93 -14.95 18.07
C GLU A 14 -15.02 -14.40 16.96
N GLU A 15 -15.31 -13.22 16.39
CA GLU A 15 -14.42 -12.59 15.41
C GLU A 15 -13.03 -12.26 15.98
N TRP A 16 -12.94 -11.72 17.20
CA TRP A 16 -11.63 -11.44 17.84
C TRP A 16 -10.81 -12.70 18.04
N LYS A 17 -11.44 -13.81 18.46
CA LYS A 17 -10.74 -15.09 18.64
C LYS A 17 -10.21 -15.64 17.33
N VAL A 18 -10.96 -15.48 16.24
CA VAL A 18 -10.53 -15.90 14.89
C VAL A 18 -9.36 -15.03 14.42
N LEU A 19 -9.44 -13.71 14.61
CA LEU A 19 -8.35 -12.80 14.26
C LEU A 19 -7.09 -13.06 15.10
N GLU A 20 -7.21 -13.27 16.40
CA GLU A 20 -6.05 -13.55 17.26
C GLU A 20 -5.31 -14.84 16.87
N LYS A 21 -6.05 -15.83 16.39
CA LYS A 21 -5.51 -17.14 16.05
C LYS A 21 -4.98 -17.25 14.63
N ASP A 22 -5.71 -16.73 13.65
CA ASP A 22 -5.57 -17.10 12.24
C ASP A 22 -5.18 -15.91 11.33
N LEU A 23 -4.84 -14.74 11.89
CA LEU A 23 -4.43 -13.57 11.11
C LEU A 23 -3.03 -13.75 10.51
N PRO A 24 -2.82 -13.47 9.20
CA PRO A 24 -1.49 -13.52 8.61
C PRO A 24 -0.53 -12.48 9.21
N ASP A 25 0.76 -12.79 9.29
CA ASP A 25 1.82 -11.92 9.85
C ASP A 25 1.96 -10.56 9.15
N SER A 26 1.40 -10.42 7.96
CA SER A 26 1.40 -9.18 7.17
C SER A 26 0.15 -8.31 7.40
N ILE A 27 -0.76 -8.73 8.27
CA ILE A 27 -1.96 -7.99 8.63
C ILE A 27 -1.96 -7.75 10.15
N PHE A 28 -2.18 -6.50 10.55
CA PHE A 28 -2.28 -6.14 11.95
C PHE A 28 -3.62 -5.47 12.21
N VAL A 29 -4.24 -5.80 13.33
CA VAL A 29 -5.54 -5.24 13.73
C VAL A 29 -5.44 -4.59 15.10
N ARG A 30 -6.16 -3.49 15.27
CA ARG A 30 -6.41 -2.87 16.58
C ARG A 30 -7.89 -2.65 16.77
N VAL A 31 -8.36 -2.92 17.98
CA VAL A 31 -9.76 -2.77 18.38
C VAL A 31 -9.83 -1.75 19.51
N TYR A 32 -10.95 -1.03 19.59
CA TYR A 32 -11.15 0.00 20.62
C TYR A 32 -11.85 -0.62 21.83
N GLU A 33 -11.25 -0.52 23.01
CA GLU A 33 -11.81 -1.10 24.26
C GLU A 33 -13.25 -0.64 24.53
N SER A 34 -13.55 0.63 24.27
CA SER A 34 -14.87 1.23 24.49
C SER A 34 -15.81 1.14 23.28
N ARG A 35 -15.29 0.75 22.12
CA ARG A 35 -16.02 0.69 20.84
C ARG A 35 -15.66 -0.58 20.09
N ILE A 36 -16.13 -1.69 20.65
CA ILE A 36 -15.91 -3.03 20.09
C ILE A 36 -16.60 -3.22 18.72
N ASP A 37 -17.49 -2.30 18.34
CA ASP A 37 -18.06 -2.19 17.00
C ASP A 37 -17.09 -1.56 15.98
N LEU A 38 -15.91 -1.12 16.40
CA LEU A 38 -14.88 -0.55 15.55
C LEU A 38 -13.58 -1.37 15.59
N LEU A 39 -13.02 -1.57 14.41
CA LEU A 39 -11.72 -2.20 14.21
C LEU A 39 -10.93 -1.37 13.18
N ARG A 40 -9.62 -1.24 13.37
CA ARG A 40 -8.70 -0.74 12.35
C ARG A 40 -7.74 -1.85 11.96
N ALA A 41 -7.68 -2.15 10.67
CA ALA A 41 -6.71 -3.06 10.09
C ALA A 41 -5.64 -2.27 9.32
N VAL A 42 -4.41 -2.75 9.34
CA VAL A 42 -3.36 -2.38 8.40
C VAL A 42 -2.89 -3.64 7.70
N ILE A 43 -2.82 -3.57 6.37
CA ILE A 43 -2.32 -4.64 5.51
C ILE A 43 -0.99 -4.15 4.95
N ILE A 44 0.06 -4.93 5.15
CA ILE A 44 1.35 -4.72 4.48
C ILE A 44 1.22 -5.29 3.06
N GLY A 45 1.56 -4.47 2.06
CA GLY A 45 1.59 -4.93 0.68
C GLY A 45 2.60 -6.06 0.50
N ALA A 46 2.17 -7.14 -0.15
CA ALA A 46 2.97 -8.34 -0.30
C ALA A 46 4.13 -8.15 -1.29
N GLU A 47 5.23 -8.87 -1.05
CA GLU A 47 6.32 -9.02 -2.02
C GLU A 47 5.77 -9.57 -3.35
N GLY A 48 6.37 -9.21 -4.49
CA GLY A 48 5.85 -9.58 -5.80
C GLY A 48 4.77 -8.66 -6.37
N THR A 49 4.18 -7.77 -5.56
CA THR A 49 3.07 -6.89 -5.98
C THR A 49 3.54 -5.44 -6.15
N PRO A 50 2.85 -4.59 -6.93
CA PRO A 50 3.15 -3.15 -6.98
C PRO A 50 2.82 -2.41 -5.65
N TYR A 51 2.38 -3.13 -4.63
CA TYR A 51 2.05 -2.62 -3.29
C TYR A 51 3.14 -2.90 -2.26
N HIS A 52 4.17 -3.68 -2.63
CA HIS A 52 5.14 -4.24 -1.69
C HIS A 52 5.65 -3.20 -0.68
N ASP A 53 5.73 -3.63 0.59
CA ASP A 53 6.15 -2.81 1.75
C ASP A 53 5.27 -1.59 2.08
N GLY A 54 4.24 -1.30 1.28
CA GLY A 54 3.26 -0.26 1.59
C GLY A 54 2.39 -0.63 2.79
N LEU A 55 1.93 0.37 3.54
CA LEU A 55 0.98 0.20 4.63
C LEU A 55 -0.40 0.72 4.20
N PHE A 56 -1.38 -0.17 4.12
CA PHE A 56 -2.74 0.15 3.67
C PHE A 56 -3.72 0.01 4.83
N PHE A 57 -4.33 1.12 5.24
CA PHE A 57 -5.19 1.17 6.42
C PHE A 57 -6.67 1.12 6.07
N PHE A 58 -7.42 0.33 6.85
CA PHE A 58 -8.85 0.12 6.70
C PHE A 58 -9.54 0.28 8.06
N ASP A 59 -10.54 1.15 8.12
CA ASP A 59 -11.47 1.19 9.24
C ASP A 59 -12.66 0.28 8.95
N VAL A 60 -13.05 -0.48 9.95
CA VAL A 60 -14.13 -1.45 9.90
C VAL A 60 -15.14 -1.10 10.98
N PHE A 61 -16.41 -1.02 10.57
CA PHE A 61 -17.54 -0.82 11.45
C PHE A 61 -18.48 -2.03 11.38
N PHE A 62 -18.81 -2.59 12.55
CA PHE A 62 -19.77 -3.67 12.68
C PHE A 62 -21.15 -3.09 13.00
N PRO A 63 -22.09 -3.05 12.04
CA PRO A 63 -23.41 -2.47 12.28
C PRO A 63 -24.24 -3.33 13.24
N ASN A 64 -25.34 -2.76 13.78
CA ASN A 64 -26.26 -3.48 14.67
C ASN A 64 -26.85 -4.76 14.04
N GLY A 65 -26.94 -4.81 12.70
CA GLY A 65 -27.42 -5.98 11.98
C GLY A 65 -26.38 -7.10 11.84
N TYR A 66 -25.12 -6.88 12.23
CA TYR A 66 -24.08 -7.90 12.13
C TYR A 66 -24.41 -9.12 13.00
N PRO A 67 -24.18 -10.38 12.53
CA PRO A 67 -23.57 -10.77 11.26
C PRO A 67 -24.58 -11.02 10.13
N ASN A 68 -25.85 -10.60 10.27
CA ASN A 68 -26.85 -10.79 9.20
C ASN A 68 -26.61 -9.86 8.00
N VAL A 69 -25.87 -8.77 8.21
CA VAL A 69 -25.34 -7.89 7.16
C VAL A 69 -23.81 -7.83 7.27
N PRO A 70 -23.08 -7.55 6.18
CA PRO A 70 -21.63 -7.43 6.21
C PRO A 70 -21.17 -6.25 7.09
N PRO A 71 -19.88 -6.24 7.49
CA PRO A 71 -19.28 -5.05 8.07
C PRO A 71 -19.15 -3.94 7.02
N GLU A 72 -19.08 -2.70 7.46
CA GLU A 72 -18.73 -1.55 6.61
C GLU A 72 -17.22 -1.34 6.66
N VAL A 73 -16.58 -1.17 5.50
CA VAL A 73 -15.12 -1.00 5.40
C VAL A 73 -14.78 0.28 4.66
N HIS A 74 -13.87 1.07 5.22
CA HIS A 74 -13.37 2.31 4.66
C HIS A 74 -11.85 2.30 4.53
N TYR A 75 -11.36 2.47 3.30
CA TYR A 75 -9.93 2.60 3.00
C TYR A 75 -9.44 4.03 3.22
N HIS A 76 -8.31 4.17 3.92
CA HIS A 76 -7.64 5.45 4.12
C HIS A 76 -6.88 5.86 2.85
N SER A 77 -7.62 6.36 1.87
CA SER A 77 -7.11 6.60 0.51
C SER A 77 -6.11 7.75 0.36
N GLY A 78 -6.15 8.74 1.26
CA GLY A 78 -5.43 9.99 1.07
C GLY A 78 -5.80 10.73 -0.24
N GLY A 79 -6.99 10.45 -0.79
CA GLY A 79 -7.44 10.98 -2.08
C GLY A 79 -6.90 10.24 -3.31
N VAL A 80 -6.15 9.15 -3.14
CA VAL A 80 -5.57 8.36 -4.23
C VAL A 80 -6.48 7.18 -4.59
N ARG A 81 -6.76 6.99 -5.89
CA ARG A 81 -7.38 5.76 -6.40
C ARG A 81 -6.28 4.75 -6.68
N LEU A 82 -5.93 3.95 -5.67
CA LEU A 82 -4.79 3.03 -5.72
C LEU A 82 -5.07 1.77 -6.57
N ASN A 83 -6.32 1.32 -6.60
CA ASN A 83 -6.74 0.07 -7.26
C ASN A 83 -8.15 0.25 -7.83
N PRO A 84 -8.57 -0.50 -8.85
CA PRO A 84 -9.95 -0.44 -9.36
C PRO A 84 -11.02 -0.64 -8.28
N ASN A 85 -10.70 -1.42 -7.24
CA ASN A 85 -11.55 -1.70 -6.10
C ASN A 85 -11.29 -0.82 -4.87
N LEU A 86 -10.30 0.10 -4.91
CA LEU A 86 -9.98 1.05 -3.82
C LEU A 86 -10.11 2.49 -4.31
N TYR A 87 -11.22 3.12 -3.96
CA TYR A 87 -11.61 4.41 -4.50
C TYR A 87 -10.90 5.55 -3.75
N SER A 88 -10.74 6.69 -4.42
CA SER A 88 -10.18 7.91 -3.80
C SER A 88 -11.03 8.45 -2.66
N CYS A 89 -12.33 8.12 -2.59
CA CYS A 89 -13.20 8.45 -1.47
C CYS A 89 -13.15 7.41 -0.32
N GLY A 90 -12.31 6.39 -0.43
CA GLY A 90 -12.17 5.33 0.58
C GLY A 90 -13.17 4.17 0.46
N LYS A 91 -14.03 4.17 -0.57
CA LYS A 91 -14.89 3.01 -0.85
C LYS A 91 -14.06 1.79 -1.24
N VAL A 92 -14.36 0.65 -0.63
CA VAL A 92 -13.80 -0.67 -0.94
C VAL A 92 -14.84 -1.52 -1.68
N CYS A 93 -14.47 -2.03 -2.85
CA CYS A 93 -15.31 -2.93 -3.64
C CYS A 93 -14.89 -4.39 -3.41
N LEU A 94 -15.75 -5.16 -2.76
CA LEU A 94 -15.53 -6.59 -2.54
C LEU A 94 -16.90 -7.29 -2.49
N SER A 95 -17.02 -8.47 -3.10
CA SER A 95 -18.27 -9.24 -3.11
C SER A 95 -18.74 -9.59 -1.70
N LEU A 96 -17.81 -9.95 -0.80
CA LEU A 96 -18.07 -10.20 0.62
C LEU A 96 -18.62 -8.98 1.37
N LEU A 97 -18.41 -7.77 0.85
CA LEU A 97 -18.98 -6.53 1.43
C LEU A 97 -20.28 -6.11 0.74
N ASN A 98 -20.77 -6.92 -0.22
CA ASN A 98 -21.88 -6.58 -1.12
C ASN A 98 -21.67 -5.27 -1.89
N THR A 99 -20.42 -4.83 -2.07
CA THR A 99 -20.05 -3.62 -2.82
C THR A 99 -19.50 -3.94 -4.21
N TRP A 100 -19.45 -5.23 -4.58
CA TRP A 100 -19.04 -5.71 -5.89
C TRP A 100 -19.90 -6.89 -6.36
N ALA A 101 -19.90 -7.14 -7.67
CA ALA A 101 -20.54 -8.33 -8.24
C ALA A 101 -19.82 -9.60 -7.77
N GLY A 102 -20.59 -10.69 -7.62
CA GLY A 102 -20.07 -11.99 -7.22
C GLY A 102 -21.20 -13.02 -7.16
N ASN A 103 -20.81 -14.29 -7.27
CA ASN A 103 -21.69 -15.43 -7.10
C ASN A 103 -22.28 -15.48 -5.68
N LYS A 104 -23.35 -16.25 -5.47
CA LYS A 104 -24.02 -16.35 -4.16
C LYS A 104 -23.03 -16.72 -3.04
N ASN A 105 -22.08 -17.61 -3.32
CA ASN A 105 -21.11 -18.09 -2.34
C ASN A 105 -19.90 -17.14 -2.14
N GLU A 106 -19.78 -16.10 -2.97
CA GLU A 106 -18.74 -15.06 -2.86
C GLU A 106 -19.26 -13.81 -2.14
N LYS A 107 -20.56 -13.72 -1.93
CA LYS A 107 -21.21 -12.64 -1.17
C LYS A 107 -21.21 -12.95 0.33
N TRP A 108 -21.52 -11.95 1.14
CA TRP A 108 -21.65 -12.13 2.58
C TRP A 108 -22.70 -13.20 2.92
N LEU A 109 -22.29 -14.23 3.66
CA LEU A 109 -23.17 -15.28 4.15
C LEU A 109 -23.34 -15.15 5.68
N PRO A 110 -24.54 -14.79 6.17
CA PRO A 110 -24.82 -14.67 7.59
C PRO A 110 -24.39 -15.89 8.41
N GLY A 111 -23.63 -15.66 9.48
CA GLY A 111 -23.15 -16.71 10.38
C GLY A 111 -22.00 -17.58 9.85
N VAL A 112 -21.65 -17.43 8.56
CA VAL A 112 -20.55 -18.17 7.92
C VAL A 112 -19.37 -17.26 7.62
N SER A 113 -19.63 -16.10 7.01
CA SER A 113 -18.57 -15.15 6.67
C SER A 113 -17.95 -14.50 7.91
N THR A 114 -16.66 -14.16 7.85
CA THR A 114 -15.91 -13.56 8.96
C THR A 114 -15.16 -12.29 8.54
N ILE A 115 -14.77 -11.46 9.51
CA ILE A 115 -13.92 -10.30 9.22
C ILE A 115 -12.53 -10.72 8.75
N LEU A 116 -12.02 -11.87 9.21
CA LEU A 116 -10.76 -12.44 8.72
C LEU A 116 -10.81 -12.69 7.21
N GLN A 117 -11.89 -13.29 6.70
CA GLN A 117 -12.07 -13.52 5.27
C GLN A 117 -12.09 -12.21 4.48
N VAL A 118 -12.69 -11.15 5.02
CA VAL A 118 -12.69 -9.83 4.37
C VAL A 118 -11.27 -9.27 4.25
N VAL A 119 -10.51 -9.21 5.35
CA VAL A 119 -9.15 -8.62 5.32
C VAL A 119 -8.17 -9.45 4.49
N VAL A 120 -8.28 -10.78 4.53
CA VAL A 120 -7.48 -11.69 3.68
C VAL A 120 -7.88 -11.56 2.21
N SER A 121 -9.17 -11.37 1.91
CA SER A 121 -9.63 -11.14 0.53
C SER A 121 -9.16 -9.79 -0.01
N ILE A 122 -9.09 -8.74 0.81
CA ILE A 122 -8.49 -7.47 0.40
C ILE A 122 -7.02 -7.68 0.04
N GLN A 123 -6.27 -8.40 0.86
CA GLN A 123 -4.86 -8.69 0.55
C GLN A 123 -4.71 -9.51 -0.75
N GLY A 124 -5.44 -10.63 -0.87
CA GLY A 124 -5.24 -11.58 -1.97
C GLY A 124 -5.92 -11.20 -3.29
N LEU A 125 -7.09 -10.55 -3.24
CA LEU A 125 -7.88 -10.24 -4.44
C LEU A 125 -7.70 -8.79 -4.89
N ILE A 126 -7.47 -7.85 -3.98
CA ILE A 126 -7.34 -6.42 -4.32
C ILE A 126 -5.87 -6.04 -4.45
N LEU A 127 -5.06 -6.31 -3.43
CA LEU A 127 -3.64 -5.95 -3.39
C LEU A 127 -2.74 -7.02 -4.06
N ASN A 128 -3.14 -7.50 -5.24
CA ASN A 128 -2.51 -8.61 -5.95
C ASN A 128 -1.40 -8.17 -6.94
N THR A 129 -0.77 -9.13 -7.63
CA THR A 129 0.36 -8.89 -8.56
C THR A 129 -0.03 -8.25 -9.90
N LYS A 130 -1.30 -8.34 -10.31
CA LYS A 130 -1.82 -7.86 -11.60
C LYS A 130 -3.16 -7.09 -11.43
N PRO A 131 -3.17 -5.98 -10.68
CA PRO A 131 -4.38 -5.22 -10.36
C PRO A 131 -5.10 -4.61 -11.57
N TYR A 132 -4.46 -4.53 -12.74
CA TYR A 132 -5.12 -4.17 -13.99
C TYR A 132 -6.37 -5.03 -14.28
N PHE A 133 -6.29 -6.34 -14.00
CA PHE A 133 -7.40 -7.26 -14.25
C PHE A 133 -8.54 -7.16 -13.23
N ASN A 134 -8.38 -6.33 -12.19
CA ASN A 134 -9.45 -6.02 -11.25
C ASN A 134 -10.47 -5.03 -11.85
N GLU A 135 -10.14 -4.35 -12.96
CA GLU A 135 -11.11 -3.48 -13.64
C GLU A 135 -12.29 -4.32 -14.19
N PRO A 136 -13.54 -3.81 -14.08
CA PRO A 136 -14.71 -4.46 -14.64
C PRO A 136 -14.51 -4.83 -16.11
N GLY A 137 -14.70 -6.11 -16.40
CA GLY A 137 -14.61 -6.62 -17.76
C GLY A 137 -13.18 -6.85 -18.26
N TYR A 138 -12.12 -6.62 -17.48
CA TYR A 138 -10.74 -6.84 -17.97
C TYR A 138 -10.21 -8.24 -17.69
N ALA A 139 -10.87 -9.02 -16.82
CA ALA A 139 -10.46 -10.37 -16.47
C ALA A 139 -10.23 -11.30 -17.68
N HIS A 140 -11.04 -11.18 -18.74
CA HIS A 140 -10.92 -12.00 -19.95
C HIS A 140 -9.67 -11.70 -20.79
N LEU A 141 -8.97 -10.58 -20.51
CA LEU A 141 -7.72 -10.21 -21.18
C LEU A 141 -6.50 -10.87 -20.55
N SER A 142 -6.64 -11.47 -19.36
CA SER A 142 -5.54 -12.17 -18.67
C SER A 142 -4.97 -13.28 -19.54
N GLY A 143 -3.65 -13.37 -19.64
CA GLY A 143 -2.95 -14.33 -20.50
C GLY A 143 -2.85 -13.94 -21.98
N SER A 144 -3.54 -12.88 -22.44
CA SER A 144 -3.29 -12.32 -23.78
C SER A 144 -2.04 -11.43 -23.77
N THR A 145 -1.29 -11.39 -24.87
CA THR A 145 -0.08 -10.55 -24.98
C THR A 145 -0.37 -9.09 -24.66
N ASP A 146 -1.46 -8.54 -25.21
CA ASP A 146 -1.85 -7.14 -24.98
C ASP A 146 -2.32 -6.90 -23.54
N GLY A 147 -3.08 -7.82 -22.95
CA GLY A 147 -3.54 -7.73 -21.58
C GLY A 147 -2.39 -7.76 -20.58
N GLU A 148 -1.42 -8.66 -20.79
CA GLU A 148 -0.21 -8.76 -19.97
C GLU A 148 0.66 -7.51 -20.11
N MET A 149 0.86 -6.99 -21.32
CA MET A 149 1.59 -5.74 -21.55
C MET A 149 0.95 -4.55 -20.81
N ARG A 150 -0.38 -4.42 -20.88
CA ARG A 150 -1.12 -3.37 -20.15
C ARG A 150 -1.05 -3.58 -18.64
N SER A 151 -1.07 -4.81 -18.16
CA SER A 151 -0.91 -5.10 -16.73
C SER A 151 0.46 -4.65 -16.21
N LEU A 152 1.53 -4.82 -17.00
CA LEU A 152 2.87 -4.33 -16.62
C LEU A 152 2.91 -2.80 -16.51
N GLN A 153 2.33 -2.10 -17.48
CA GLN A 153 2.23 -0.64 -17.46
C GLN A 153 1.38 -0.14 -16.27
N TYR A 154 0.30 -0.86 -15.95
CA TYR A 154 -0.53 -0.54 -14.80
C TYR A 154 0.22 -0.73 -13.47
N ASN A 155 1.12 -1.72 -13.38
CA ASN A 155 1.95 -1.95 -12.21
C ASN A 155 2.95 -0.81 -11.97
N ASP A 156 3.56 -0.28 -13.04
CA ASP A 156 4.42 0.92 -12.99
C ASP A 156 3.66 2.09 -12.33
N GLU A 157 2.46 2.40 -12.82
CA GLU A 157 1.63 3.48 -12.27
C GLU A 157 1.21 3.21 -10.82
N THR A 158 0.76 1.97 -10.54
CA THR A 158 0.33 1.55 -9.20
C THR A 158 1.44 1.70 -8.18
N PHE A 159 2.68 1.34 -8.54
CA PHE A 159 3.83 1.48 -7.64
C PHE A 159 4.11 2.94 -7.28
N ILE A 160 3.99 3.87 -8.23
CA ILE A 160 4.08 5.31 -7.94
C ILE A 160 3.00 5.74 -6.95
N LEU A 161 1.77 5.26 -7.11
CA LEU A 161 0.68 5.54 -6.18
C LEU A 161 0.90 4.90 -4.80
N SER A 162 1.51 3.72 -4.74
CA SER A 162 1.94 3.08 -3.49
C SER A 162 2.97 3.95 -2.75
N ILE A 163 3.98 4.47 -3.44
CA ILE A 163 4.97 5.40 -2.85
C ILE A 163 4.29 6.66 -2.30
N ARG A 164 3.36 7.25 -3.05
CA ARG A 164 2.57 8.40 -2.58
C ARG A 164 1.78 8.06 -1.31
N THR A 165 1.22 6.86 -1.25
CA THR A 165 0.50 6.35 -0.08
C THR A 165 1.44 6.18 1.11
N MET A 166 2.65 5.63 0.92
CA MET A 166 3.67 5.54 1.98
C MET A 166 4.00 6.91 2.56
N VAL A 167 4.27 7.90 1.71
CA VAL A 167 4.56 9.29 2.13
C VAL A 167 3.37 9.90 2.89
N TYR A 168 2.16 9.69 2.40
CA TYR A 168 0.94 10.14 3.10
C TYR A 168 0.85 9.53 4.49
N VAL A 169 1.03 8.22 4.63
CA VAL A 169 0.98 7.48 5.90
C VAL A 169 2.10 7.91 6.84
N ILE A 170 3.33 8.12 6.35
CA ILE A 170 4.47 8.59 7.14
C ILE A 170 4.22 10.01 7.69
N ARG A 171 3.57 10.87 6.91
CA ARG A 171 3.25 12.25 7.31
C ARG A 171 2.02 12.34 8.21
N ARG A 172 1.08 11.41 8.07
CA ARG A 172 -0.20 11.39 8.79
C ARG A 172 -0.53 9.96 9.24
N PRO A 173 0.27 9.38 10.15
CA PRO A 173 0.00 8.04 10.64
C PRO A 173 -1.38 7.99 11.30
N PRO A 174 -2.19 6.95 11.03
CA PRO A 174 -3.47 6.79 11.72
C PRO A 174 -3.27 6.69 13.23
N LYS A 175 -4.18 7.31 13.99
CA LYS A 175 -4.12 7.32 15.45
C LYS A 175 -3.86 5.93 16.03
N ASN A 176 -2.93 5.86 16.98
CA ASN A 176 -2.41 4.67 17.65
C ASN A 176 -1.47 3.81 16.78
N PHE A 177 -1.30 4.08 15.49
CA PHE A 177 -0.35 3.33 14.64
C PHE A 177 0.96 4.10 14.38
N GLU A 178 1.21 5.20 15.08
CA GLU A 178 2.39 6.06 14.89
C GLU A 178 3.70 5.28 14.99
N ASP A 179 3.92 4.57 16.10
CA ASP A 179 5.13 3.78 16.31
C ASP A 179 5.23 2.60 15.34
N PHE A 180 4.09 2.00 14.98
CA PHE A 180 4.05 0.91 14.01
C PHE A 180 4.49 1.39 12.62
N VAL A 181 3.96 2.53 12.17
CA VAL A 181 4.30 3.15 10.89
C VAL A 181 5.78 3.53 10.85
N ILE A 182 6.28 4.19 11.89
CA ILE A 182 7.69 4.60 11.98
C ILE A 182 8.59 3.37 12.00
N GLY A 183 8.30 2.40 12.87
CA GLY A 183 9.08 1.17 13.01
C GLY A 183 9.12 0.36 11.71
N HIS A 184 7.96 0.17 11.06
CA HIS A 184 7.87 -0.49 9.76
C HIS A 184 8.74 0.21 8.73
N PHE A 185 8.49 1.50 8.44
CA PHE A 185 9.23 2.18 7.38
C PHE A 185 10.72 2.37 7.70
N CYS A 186 11.13 2.51 8.95
CA CYS A 186 12.55 2.49 9.31
C CYS A 186 13.19 1.13 8.98
N SER A 187 12.50 0.03 9.26
CA SER A 187 12.99 -1.32 8.98
C SER A 187 12.98 -1.67 7.48
N ARG A 188 12.07 -1.08 6.70
CA ARG A 188 11.88 -1.38 5.27
C ARG A 188 12.52 -0.36 4.33
N ALA A 189 12.99 0.79 4.84
CA ALA A 189 13.49 1.88 4.01
C ALA A 189 14.54 1.44 2.98
N HIS A 190 15.51 0.62 3.40
CA HIS A 190 16.56 0.16 2.51
C HIS A 190 15.99 -0.73 1.38
N ASP A 191 15.15 -1.69 1.72
CA ASP A 191 14.53 -2.61 0.76
C ASP A 191 13.67 -1.86 -0.27
N ILE A 192 12.86 -0.89 0.19
CA ILE A 192 12.04 -0.04 -0.68
C ILE A 192 12.91 0.77 -1.65
N LEU A 193 14.01 1.35 -1.16
CA LEU A 193 14.91 2.17 -1.98
C LEU A 193 15.75 1.31 -2.96
N VAL A 194 16.16 0.10 -2.56
CA VAL A 194 16.82 -0.88 -3.45
C VAL A 194 15.87 -1.29 -4.56
N ALA A 195 14.62 -1.63 -4.24
CA ALA A 195 13.61 -1.98 -5.24
C ALA A 195 13.35 -0.83 -6.20
N SER A 196 13.16 0.38 -5.67
CA SER A 196 12.95 1.58 -6.48
C SER A 196 14.12 1.84 -7.44
N LYS A 197 15.36 1.69 -6.97
CA LYS A 197 16.55 1.84 -7.82
C LYS A 197 16.58 0.79 -8.95
N ALA A 198 16.32 -0.47 -8.65
CA ALA A 198 16.27 -1.52 -9.67
C ALA A 198 15.21 -1.23 -10.73
N TYR A 199 14.03 -0.73 -10.34
CA TYR A 199 12.96 -0.37 -11.27
C TYR A 199 13.35 0.83 -12.15
N MET A 200 14.07 1.81 -11.59
CA MET A 200 14.67 2.90 -12.37
C MET A 200 15.70 2.40 -13.39
N GLU A 201 16.44 1.34 -13.05
CA GLU A 201 17.43 0.69 -13.93
C GLU A 201 16.79 -0.25 -14.97
N GLY A 202 15.48 -0.53 -14.84
CA GLY A 202 14.70 -1.28 -15.83
C GLY A 202 14.22 -2.66 -15.38
N ALA A 203 14.43 -3.03 -14.12
CA ALA A 203 13.79 -4.21 -13.56
C ALA A 203 12.27 -4.03 -13.48
N GLN A 204 11.50 -5.11 -13.65
CA GLN A 204 10.05 -5.06 -13.59
C GLN A 204 9.55 -4.84 -12.15
N VAL A 205 8.55 -3.99 -11.95
CA VAL A 205 7.89 -3.83 -10.65
C VAL A 205 7.41 -5.19 -10.12
N GLY A 206 7.75 -5.47 -8.85
CA GLY A 206 7.46 -6.72 -8.16
C GLY A 206 8.49 -7.84 -8.35
N CYS A 207 9.53 -7.69 -9.19
CA CYS A 207 10.48 -8.79 -9.44
C CYS A 207 11.48 -9.07 -8.30
N LEU A 208 11.57 -8.17 -7.31
CA LEU A 208 12.50 -8.30 -6.20
C LEU A 208 11.79 -8.88 -4.98
N VAL A 209 12.34 -9.99 -4.48
CA VAL A 209 11.91 -10.69 -3.28
C VAL A 209 13.10 -10.69 -2.32
N LYS A 210 12.88 -10.71 -1.00
CA LYS A 210 13.99 -10.80 -0.04
C LYS A 210 14.94 -11.94 -0.40
N GLY A 211 16.17 -11.61 -0.79
CA GLY A 211 17.22 -12.57 -1.11
C GLY A 211 17.36 -12.98 -2.59
N GLY A 212 16.64 -12.37 -3.54
CA GLY A 212 16.85 -12.65 -4.97
C GLY A 212 15.89 -11.95 -5.95
N VAL A 213 16.11 -12.23 -7.23
CA VAL A 213 15.22 -11.85 -8.33
C VAL A 213 14.26 -13.02 -8.60
N GLN A 214 12.96 -12.77 -8.62
CA GLN A 214 12.00 -13.72 -9.21
C GLN A 214 11.99 -13.53 -10.72
N ASP A 215 12.12 -14.63 -11.46
CA ASP A 215 11.94 -14.65 -12.92
C ASP A 215 10.49 -14.26 -13.25
N VAL A 216 10.31 -13.03 -13.70
CA VAL A 216 9.05 -12.57 -14.29
C VAL A 216 9.16 -12.64 -15.81
N ASP A 217 8.63 -13.71 -16.40
CA ASP A 217 8.34 -14.01 -17.84
C ASP A 217 9.33 -13.47 -18.90
N GLN A 218 9.79 -14.32 -19.84
CA GLN A 218 10.90 -14.04 -20.78
C GLN A 218 10.57 -13.08 -21.95
N GLY A 219 10.36 -11.80 -21.69
CA GLY A 219 10.25 -10.75 -22.72
C GLY A 219 11.01 -9.47 -22.37
N ASP A 220 11.31 -8.62 -23.36
CA ASP A 220 11.88 -7.28 -23.11
C ASP A 220 10.81 -6.41 -22.40
N LYS A 221 10.89 -6.42 -21.06
CA LYS A 221 9.88 -5.92 -20.11
C LYS A 221 10.41 -4.77 -19.27
N SER A 222 11.32 -3.99 -19.83
CA SER A 222 11.85 -2.85 -19.08
C SER A 222 10.75 -1.82 -18.81
N CYS A 223 10.72 -1.28 -17.59
CA CYS A 223 9.74 -0.25 -17.25
C CYS A 223 9.81 0.96 -18.19
N SER A 224 8.68 1.65 -18.37
CA SER A 224 8.62 2.76 -19.33
C SER A 224 9.57 3.91 -18.95
N LYS A 225 10.11 4.63 -19.94
CA LYS A 225 10.97 5.81 -19.67
C LYS A 225 10.28 6.84 -18.79
N GLN A 226 8.98 7.08 -19.02
CA GLN A 226 8.17 8.01 -18.25
C GLN A 226 8.04 7.57 -16.79
N PHE A 227 7.84 6.28 -16.55
CA PHE A 227 7.82 5.72 -15.20
C PHE A 227 9.17 5.92 -14.50
N LYS A 228 10.29 5.56 -15.15
CA LYS A 228 11.64 5.71 -14.57
C LYS A 228 11.93 7.15 -14.14
N MET A 229 11.57 8.13 -14.97
CA MET A 229 11.72 9.55 -14.65
C MET A 229 10.82 9.98 -13.49
N SER A 230 9.57 9.52 -13.47
CA SER A 230 8.62 9.84 -12.40
C SER A 230 9.08 9.24 -11.07
N LEU A 231 9.50 7.97 -11.09
CA LEU A 231 9.99 7.26 -9.92
C LEU A 231 11.20 7.95 -9.30
N ALA A 232 12.14 8.45 -10.09
CA ALA A 232 13.30 9.19 -9.59
C ALA A 232 12.90 10.39 -8.70
N ALA A 233 11.87 11.15 -9.09
CA ALA A 233 11.37 12.27 -8.30
C ALA A 233 10.71 11.81 -6.99
N TYR A 234 9.99 10.68 -7.01
CA TYR A 234 9.38 10.10 -5.82
C TYR A 234 10.39 9.46 -4.87
N VAL A 235 11.51 8.93 -5.38
CA VAL A 235 12.61 8.39 -4.57
C VAL A 235 13.28 9.48 -3.75
N ASP A 236 13.57 10.66 -4.33
CA ASP A 236 14.11 11.79 -3.56
C ASP A 236 13.17 12.17 -2.41
N MET A 237 11.86 12.23 -2.66
CA MET A 237 10.87 12.51 -1.62
C MET A 237 10.85 11.41 -0.54
N LEU A 238 10.89 10.13 -0.92
CA LEU A 238 10.92 9.01 0.02
C LEU A 238 12.17 9.05 0.90
N VAL A 239 13.35 9.27 0.33
CA VAL A 239 14.60 9.36 1.09
C VAL A 239 14.48 10.45 2.16
N ARG A 240 13.94 11.61 1.82
CA ARG A 240 13.72 12.71 2.78
C ARG A 240 12.77 12.30 3.91
N GLU A 241 11.66 11.64 3.59
CA GLU A 241 10.71 11.17 4.59
C GLU A 241 11.29 10.06 5.48
N PHE A 242 12.04 9.12 4.91
CA PHE A 242 12.71 8.05 5.67
C PHE A 242 13.76 8.61 6.62
N ILE A 243 14.61 9.54 6.17
CA ILE A 243 15.56 10.25 7.04
C ILE A 243 14.81 10.98 8.16
N ARG A 244 13.70 11.67 7.84
CA ARG A 244 12.90 12.41 8.82
C ARG A 244 12.36 11.53 9.95
N ILE A 245 11.99 10.27 9.65
CA ILE A 245 11.50 9.32 10.66
C ILE A 245 12.62 8.51 11.33
N GLY A 246 13.89 8.75 10.97
CA GLY A 246 15.05 8.14 11.63
C GLY A 246 15.63 6.90 10.93
N ALA A 247 15.25 6.61 9.68
CA ALA A 247 15.90 5.59 8.89
C ALA A 247 17.35 6.00 8.55
N LYS A 248 18.30 5.07 8.71
CA LYS A 248 19.73 5.32 8.54
C LYS A 248 20.19 5.06 7.10
N ASP A 249 21.28 5.71 6.71
CA ASP A 249 22.02 5.48 5.46
C ASP A 249 21.15 5.54 4.19
N CYS A 250 20.08 6.34 4.20
CA CYS A 250 19.16 6.49 3.07
C CYS A 250 19.66 7.52 2.05
N GLU A 251 20.50 8.47 2.48
CA GLU A 251 21.10 9.52 1.66
C GLU A 251 21.97 8.98 0.50
N LYS A 252 22.48 7.74 0.62
CA LYS A 252 23.26 7.08 -0.45
C LYS A 252 22.44 6.78 -1.71
N PHE A 253 21.10 6.87 -1.64
CA PHE A 253 20.20 6.71 -2.77
C PHE A 253 19.89 8.02 -3.49
N LEU A 254 20.33 9.16 -2.95
CA LEU A 254 20.22 10.43 -3.64
C LEU A 254 21.29 10.53 -4.74
N PRO A 255 21.00 11.22 -5.85
CA PRO A 255 22.04 11.54 -6.82
C PRO A 255 23.14 12.38 -6.16
N PRO A 256 24.41 12.24 -6.58
CA PRO A 256 25.50 13.05 -6.06
C PRO A 256 25.16 14.54 -6.17
N SER A 257 25.25 15.27 -5.06
CA SER A 257 24.97 16.71 -5.07
C SER A 257 25.93 17.41 -6.04
N THR A 258 25.40 18.02 -7.10
CA THR A 258 26.17 18.89 -8.00
C THR A 258 26.66 20.09 -7.19
N THR A 259 27.83 19.96 -6.59
CA THR A 259 28.46 21.07 -5.88
C THR A 259 28.96 22.05 -6.94
N VAL A 260 28.12 23.02 -7.31
CA VAL A 260 28.61 24.20 -8.02
C VAL A 260 29.52 24.91 -7.03
N LYS A 261 30.83 24.65 -7.14
CA LYS A 261 31.86 25.49 -6.52
C LYS A 261 31.64 26.90 -7.08
N LYS A 262 30.93 27.76 -6.36
CA LYS A 262 31.07 29.20 -6.53
C LYS A 262 32.54 29.50 -6.25
N LYS A 263 33.34 29.64 -7.31
CA LYS A 263 34.61 30.37 -7.24
C LYS A 263 34.24 31.76 -6.71
N LEU A 264 34.55 32.00 -5.44
CA LEU A 264 34.58 33.34 -4.90
C LEU A 264 35.72 34.03 -5.66
N GLY A 265 35.36 34.86 -6.65
CA GLY A 265 36.32 35.64 -7.41
C GLY A 265 37.03 36.60 -6.45
N GLU A 266 38.36 36.56 -6.48
CA GLU A 266 39.22 37.57 -5.87
C GLU A 266 38.82 38.95 -6.41
N LEU A 267 38.45 39.86 -5.50
CA LEU A 267 38.32 41.27 -5.79
C LEU A 267 39.74 41.89 -5.84
N PRO A 268 40.10 42.68 -6.85
CA PRO A 268 41.39 43.36 -6.86
C PRO A 268 41.46 44.43 -5.76
N LEU A 269 42.60 44.51 -5.09
CA LEU A 269 42.94 45.60 -4.17
C LEU A 269 42.80 46.95 -4.89
N ALA A 270 42.02 47.86 -4.31
CA ALA A 270 41.98 49.25 -4.71
C ALA A 270 43.33 49.91 -4.40
N ALA A 271 43.92 50.54 -5.41
CA ALA A 271 45.10 51.38 -5.28
C ALA A 271 44.72 52.75 -4.73
N THR A 272 45.45 53.20 -3.71
CA THR A 272 45.40 54.54 -3.13
C THR A 272 46.26 55.50 -3.94
N VAL A 273 45.68 56.59 -4.46
CA VAL A 273 46.33 57.87 -4.84
C VAL A 273 45.17 58.88 -4.90
N SER A 274 45.12 60.07 -4.30
CA SER A 274 46.03 60.96 -3.54
C SER A 274 45.17 61.79 -2.59
#